data_AF-A0A3M7RGD0-F1
#
_entry.id   AF-A0A3M7RGD0-F1
#
_cell.length_a   1.000
_cell.length_b   1.000
_cell.length_c   1.000
_cell.angle_alpha   90.00
_cell.angle_beta   90.00
_cell.angle_gamma   90.00
#
_symmetry.space_group_name_H-M   'P 1'
#
loop_
_entity.id
_entity.type
_entity.pdbx_description
1 polymer ?
#
loop_
_entity_poly.entity_id
_entity_poly.type
_entity_poly.pdbx_seq_one_letter_code
_entity_poly.pdbx_strand_id
1 'polypeptide(L)'
;MRSDKVVLNLRQFMLRQEVLKTYKDILKTCYKIDDHTYRKEIIEWTRHDFKMNKHLSDETGIKISLTRAKMSLKELTTSIDMAK
;
A
#
# COMPACT_ATOMS: atom_id res chain seq x y z
N MET A 1 -1.75 -3.63 31.21
CA MET A 1 -2.08 -2.25 30.76
C MET A 1 -3.06 -2.36 29.59
N ARG A 2 -4.28 -1.81 29.72
CA ARG A 2 -5.19 -1.68 28.58
C ARG A 2 -4.62 -0.58 27.68
N SER A 3 -4.28 -0.91 26.43
CA SER A 3 -3.90 0.09 25.44
C SER A 3 -5.10 1.00 25.21
N ASP A 4 -5.00 2.27 25.58
CA ASP A 4 -6.04 3.25 25.26
C ASP A 4 -6.29 3.21 23.75
N LYS A 5 -7.54 2.94 23.38
CA LYS A 5 -7.93 2.79 21.99
C LYS A 5 -7.94 4.19 21.38
N VAL A 6 -6.88 4.55 20.67
CA VAL A 6 -6.79 5.84 19.97
C VAL A 6 -7.95 5.93 18.99
N VAL A 7 -8.93 6.78 19.31
CA VAL A 7 -10.07 7.06 18.42
C VAL A 7 -9.58 8.03 17.35
N LEU A 8 -9.47 7.52 16.11
CA LEU A 8 -9.13 8.35 14.96
C LEU A 8 -10.27 9.33 14.70
N ASN A 9 -9.95 10.58 14.38
CA ASN A 9 -10.95 11.48 13.83
C ASN A 9 -11.36 11.00 12.42
N LEU A 10 -12.49 11.53 11.92
CA LEU A 10 -13.03 11.12 10.61
C LEU A 10 -11.99 11.21 9.49
N ARG A 11 -11.18 12.28 9.46
CA ARG A 11 -10.16 12.48 8.43
C ARG A 11 -9.06 11.42 8.48
N GLN A 12 -8.53 11.14 9.67
CA GLN A 12 -7.53 10.09 9.89
C GLN A 12 -8.09 8.70 9.56
N PHE A 13 -9.36 8.46 9.90
CA PHE A 13 -10.05 7.21 9.53
C PHE A 13 -10.15 7.05 8.02
N MET A 14 -10.62 8.08 7.31
CA MET A 14 -10.73 8.06 5.85
C MET A 14 -9.37 7.86 5.18
N LEU A 15 -8.35 8.57 5.63
CA LEU A 15 -6.98 8.42 5.12
C LEU A 15 -6.46 6.99 5.34
N ARG A 16 -6.71 6.41 6.52
CA ARG A 16 -6.36 5.01 6.80
C ARG A 16 -7.10 4.04 5.87
N GLN A 17 -8.38 4.26 5.58
CA GLN A 17 -9.12 3.42 4.64
C GLN A 17 -8.51 3.50 3.24
N GLU A 18 -8.08 4.68 2.81
CA GLU A 18 -7.45 4.89 1.52
C GLU A 18 -6.11 4.15 1.41
N VAL A 19 -5.26 4.24 2.43
CA VAL A 19 -4.02 3.48 2.54
C VAL A 19 -4.28 1.97 2.45
N LEU A 20 -5.26 1.46 3.21
CA LEU A 20 -5.61 0.03 3.19
C LEU A 20 -6.16 -0.42 1.83
N LYS A 21 -6.93 0.44 1.15
CA LYS A 21 -7.42 0.16 -0.20
C LYS A 21 -6.26 0.05 -1.18
N THR A 22 -5.37 1.05 -1.21
CA THR A 22 -4.19 1.04 -2.09
C THR A 22 -3.31 -0.17 -1.84
N TYR A 23 -3.06 -0.55 -0.59
CA TYR A 23 -2.32 -1.78 -0.25
C TYR A 23 -2.97 -3.03 -0.86
N LYS A 24 -4.28 -3.20 -0.68
CA LYS A 24 -5.01 -4.36 -1.23
C LYS A 24 -4.98 -4.37 -2.76
N ASP A 25 -5.09 -3.21 -3.39
CA ASP A 25 -5.08 -3.10 -4.85
C ASP A 25 -3.70 -3.45 -5.42
N ILE A 26 -2.60 -3.04 -4.77
CA ILE A 26 -1.23 -3.47 -5.12
C ILE A 26 -1.10 -4.99 -5.03
N LEU A 27 -1.51 -5.60 -3.91
CA LEU A 27 -1.42 -7.06 -3.78
C LEU A 27 -2.23 -7.79 -4.86
N LYS A 28 -3.46 -7.34 -5.14
CA LYS A 28 -4.27 -7.91 -6.23
C LYS A 28 -3.57 -7.81 -7.58
N THR A 29 -2.95 -6.67 -7.88
CA THR A 29 -2.19 -6.50 -9.12
C THR A 29 -0.98 -7.43 -9.16
N CYS A 30 -0.25 -7.60 -8.06
CA CYS A 30 0.87 -8.56 -7.99
C CYS A 30 0.43 -9.98 -8.36
N TYR A 31 -0.76 -10.42 -7.94
CA TYR A 31 -1.27 -11.75 -8.29
C TYR A 31 -1.55 -11.97 -9.78
N LYS A 32 -1.51 -10.91 -10.61
CA LYS A 32 -1.60 -11.01 -12.07
C LYS A 32 -0.25 -11.29 -12.76
N ILE A 33 0.85 -11.28 -12.03
CA ILE A 33 2.20 -11.56 -12.55
C ILE A 33 2.38 -13.06 -12.68
N ASP A 34 2.61 -13.61 -13.87
CA ASP A 34 2.75 -15.06 -14.05
C ASP A 34 4.00 -15.66 -13.39
N ASP A 35 5.14 -14.95 -13.44
CA ASP A 35 6.36 -15.36 -12.74
C ASP A 35 6.14 -15.38 -11.22
N HIS A 36 6.12 -16.59 -10.64
CA HIS A 36 5.89 -16.81 -9.22
C HIS A 36 7.02 -16.27 -8.33
N THR A 37 8.26 -16.30 -8.79
CA THR A 37 9.42 -15.80 -8.04
C THR A 37 9.35 -14.28 -7.97
N TYR A 38 9.16 -13.64 -9.12
CA TYR A 38 9.03 -12.19 -9.20
C TYR A 38 7.78 -11.69 -8.44
N ARG A 39 6.65 -12.38 -8.59
CA ARG A 39 5.42 -12.11 -7.81
C ARG A 39 5.69 -12.11 -6.30
N LYS A 40 6.39 -13.13 -5.81
CA LYS A 40 6.69 -13.26 -4.37
C LYS A 40 7.58 -12.12 -3.89
N GLU A 41 8.59 -11.74 -4.66
CA GLU A 41 9.48 -10.63 -4.35
C GLU A 41 8.73 -9.31 -4.21
N ILE A 42 7.88 -8.96 -5.19
CA ILE A 42 7.10 -7.71 -5.16
C ILE A 42 6.12 -7.69 -3.98
N ILE A 43 5.49 -8.82 -3.66
CA ILE A 43 4.60 -8.93 -2.49
C ILE A 43 5.36 -8.69 -1.19
N GLU A 44 6.53 -9.30 -1.01
CA GLU A 44 7.35 -9.11 0.20
C GLU A 44 7.87 -7.67 0.31
N TRP A 45 8.32 -7.09 -0.81
CA TRP A 45 8.73 -5.69 -0.84
C TRP A 45 7.59 -4.74 -0.48
N THR A 46 6.40 -4.95 -1.05
CA THR A 46 5.18 -4.18 -0.72
C THR A 46 4.83 -4.29 0.77
N ARG A 47 4.87 -5.50 1.34
CA ARG A 47 4.62 -5.71 2.77
C ARG A 47 5.64 -4.99 3.63
N HIS A 48 6.91 -5.07 3.26
CA HIS A 48 7.99 -4.42 3.97
C HIS A 48 7.82 -2.90 3.97
N ASP A 49 7.57 -2.29 2.81
CA ASP A 49 7.41 -0.84 2.67
C ASP A 49 6.24 -0.31 3.52
N PHE A 50 5.06 -0.93 3.44
CA PHE A 50 3.92 -0.52 4.25
C PHE A 50 4.15 -0.76 5.75
N LYS A 51 4.91 -1.80 6.13
CA LYS A 51 5.28 -2.06 7.52
C LYS A 51 6.25 -1.00 8.05
N MET A 52 7.24 -0.61 7.25
CA MET A 52 8.20 0.45 7.63
C MET A 52 7.48 1.78 7.83
N ASN A 53 6.47 2.09 7.02
CA ASN A 53 5.72 3.36 7.10
C ASN A 53 4.58 3.35 8.15
N LYS A 54 4.31 2.23 8.84
CA LYS A 54 3.18 2.09 9.79
C LYS A 54 3.19 3.11 10.95
N HIS A 55 4.37 3.62 11.30
CA HIS A 55 4.55 4.57 12.40
C HIS A 55 4.30 6.03 11.99
N LEU A 56 4.16 6.31 10.69
CA LEU A 56 3.84 7.65 10.20
C LEU A 56 2.50 8.09 10.78
N SER A 57 2.54 9.19 11.54
CA SER A 57 1.36 9.80 12.15
C SER A 57 1.06 11.18 11.55
N ASP A 58 2.01 11.74 10.80
CA ASP A 58 1.83 13.00 10.07
C ASP A 58 0.97 12.78 8.82
N GLU A 59 -0.11 13.56 8.72
CA GLU A 59 -1.09 13.46 7.63
C GLU A 59 -0.44 13.76 6.26
N THR A 60 0.50 14.72 6.23
CA THR A 60 1.17 15.14 4.99
C THR A 60 2.09 14.03 4.48
N GLY A 61 2.92 13.46 5.36
CA GLY A 61 3.77 12.32 5.07
C GLY A 61 2.97 11.12 4.56
N ILE A 62 1.84 10.79 5.21
CA ILE A 62 0.97 9.70 4.77
C ILE A 62 0.40 9.98 3.36
N LYS A 63 -0.05 11.20 3.06
CA LYS A 63 -0.58 11.57 1.74
C LYS A 63 0.48 11.51 0.64
N ILE A 64 1.71 11.93 0.93
CA ILE A 64 2.84 11.85 0.00
C ILE A 64 3.15 10.39 -0.30
N SER A 65 3.29 9.55 0.73
CA SER A 65 3.52 8.11 0.58
C SER A 65 2.39 7.43 -0.18
N LEU A 66 1.13 7.82 0.08
CA LEU A 66 -0.03 7.28 -0.63
C LEU A 66 -0.03 7.67 -2.11
N THR A 67 0.32 8.92 -2.43
CA THR A 67 0.47 9.38 -3.83
C THR A 67 1.52 8.56 -4.55
N ARG A 68 2.69 8.34 -3.92
CA ARG A 68 3.76 7.48 -4.46
C ARG A 68 3.29 6.06 -4.69
N ALA A 69 2.66 5.44 -3.70
CA ALA A 69 2.14 4.07 -3.80
C ALA A 69 1.12 3.92 -4.95
N LYS A 70 0.26 4.92 -5.17
CA LYS A 70 -0.68 4.93 -6.31
C LYS A 70 0.01 5.07 -7.66
N MET A 71 1.08 5.86 -7.75
CA MET A 71 1.89 5.94 -8.97
C MET A 71 2.56 4.60 -9.27
N SER A 72 3.19 3.98 -8.27
CA SER A 72 3.80 2.65 -8.42
C SER A 72 2.77 1.58 -8.78
N LEU A 73 1.55 1.64 -8.22
CA LEU A 73 0.45 0.75 -8.63
C LEU A 73 0.09 0.92 -10.11
N LYS A 74 0.01 2.17 -10.58
CA LYS A 74 -0.28 2.46 -11.99
C LYS A 74 0.82 1.92 -12.90
N GLU A 75 2.09 2.17 -12.56
CA GLU A 75 3.26 1.67 -13.29
C GLU A 75 3.26 0.14 -13.35
N LEU A 76 3.10 -0.53 -12.20
CA LEU A 76 3.04 -1.98 -12.10
C LEU A 76 1.90 -2.55 -12.97
N THR A 77 0.73 -1.93 -12.93
CA THR A 77 -0.43 -2.37 -13.73
C THR A 77 -0.14 -2.24 -15.22
N THR A 78 0.39 -1.10 -15.68
CA THR A 78 0.79 -0.89 -17.08
C THR A 78 1.84 -1.91 -17.52
N SER A 79 2.88 -2.14 -16.71
CA SER A 79 3.93 -3.11 -17.03
C SER A 79 3.39 -4.53 -17.17
N ILE A 80 2.47 -4.95 -16.29
CA ILE A 80 1.81 -6.25 -16.40
C ILE A 80 0.95 -6.33 -17.65
N ASP A 81 0.19 -5.29 -17.96
CA ASP A 81 -0.69 -5.28 -19.13
C ASP A 81 0.07 -5.24 -20.46
N MET A 82 1.28 -4.65 -20.49
CA MET A 82 2.18 -4.69 -21.65
C MET A 82 2.91 -6.02 -21.82
N ALA A 83 3.04 -6.80 -20.75
CA ALA A 83 3.69 -8.11 -20.77
C ALA A 83 2.74 -9.25 -21.17
N LYS A 84 1.44 -8.96 -21.30
CA LYS A 84 0.43 -9.88 -21.84
C LYS A 84 0.41 -9.83 -23.36
#